data_AF-A0A135WDH9-F1
#
_entry.id   AF-A0A135WDH9-F1
#
_cell.length_a   1.000
_cell.length_b   1.000
_cell.length_c   1.000
_cell.angle_alpha   90.00
_cell.angle_beta   90.00
_cell.angle_gamma   90.00
#
_symmetry.space_group_name_H-M   'P 1'
#
loop_
_entity.id
_entity.type
_entity.pdbx_description
1 polymer ?
#
loop_
_entity_poly.entity_id
_entity_poly.type
_entity_poly.pdbx_seq_one_letter_code
_entity_poly.pdbx_strand_id
1 'polypeptide(L)'
;MKKNLLIIFFVFISCKEKNKIDFLLNYKADKKHINLHFENNTKNDLVFLIPNTLAFGDKNYPFSPSTFGTRESDFPITVYAEINKDQENKYYQKKLDSVFNQYVIENELSIDSKHEKENNVVLIKSKSSLSIKYKLFVKKNFGNNSYSSRFKQNYPVYDKVIKGGYAGSEYVQRFSKLNFGKAKFVAQPVIKDSLFLRLSEKDVTDL
;
A
#
# COMPACT_ATOMS: atom_id res chain seq x y z
N MET A 1 17.85 -59.36 37.57
CA MET A 1 18.08 -58.59 36.33
C MET A 1 17.02 -57.50 36.21
N LYS A 2 17.35 -56.26 36.58
CA LYS A 2 16.42 -55.12 36.50
C LYS A 2 16.63 -54.42 35.15
N LYS A 3 15.61 -54.39 34.29
CA LYS A 3 15.59 -53.63 33.03
C LYS A 3 15.21 -52.19 33.37
N ASN A 4 16.16 -51.26 33.29
CA ASN A 4 15.88 -49.83 33.33
C ASN A 4 15.36 -49.41 31.94
N LEU A 5 14.06 -49.14 31.85
CA LEU A 5 13.43 -48.58 30.68
C LEU A 5 13.64 -47.06 30.72
N LEU A 6 14.62 -46.55 29.97
CA LEU A 6 14.87 -45.11 29.85
C LEU A 6 13.87 -44.53 28.83
N ILE A 7 12.74 -44.04 29.31
CA ILE A 7 11.76 -43.33 28.48
C ILE A 7 12.31 -41.92 28.21
N ILE A 8 12.89 -41.72 27.03
CA ILE A 8 13.24 -40.40 26.52
C ILE A 8 11.95 -39.72 26.09
N PHE A 9 11.44 -38.85 26.96
CA PHE A 9 10.32 -37.96 26.65
C PHE A 9 10.83 -36.92 25.65
N PHE A 10 10.61 -37.16 24.35
CA PHE A 10 10.71 -36.11 23.33
C PHE A 10 9.56 -35.14 23.57
N VAL A 11 9.78 -34.16 24.46
CA VAL A 11 8.92 -33.00 24.60
C VAL A 11 9.09 -32.21 23.31
N PHE A 12 8.23 -32.48 22.32
CA PHE A 12 7.99 -31.56 21.22
C PHE A 12 7.33 -30.31 21.82
N ILE A 13 8.16 -29.43 22.38
CA ILE A 13 7.79 -28.04 22.65
C ILE A 13 7.59 -27.42 21.27
N SER A 14 6.42 -27.64 20.69
CA SER A 14 5.92 -26.85 19.58
C SER A 14 5.71 -25.45 20.16
N CYS A 15 6.79 -24.67 20.17
CA CYS A 15 6.72 -23.24 20.31
C CYS A 15 5.96 -22.77 19.08
N LYS A 16 4.64 -22.60 19.21
CA LYS A 16 3.85 -21.82 18.26
C LYS A 16 4.45 -20.43 18.27
N GLU A 17 5.40 -20.17 17.39
CA GLU A 17 5.83 -18.81 17.08
C GLU A 17 4.56 -18.02 16.78
N LYS A 18 4.22 -17.10 17.70
CA LYS A 18 3.15 -16.14 17.48
C LYS A 18 3.40 -15.49 16.13
N ASN A 19 2.51 -15.74 15.16
CA ASN A 19 2.47 -15.19 13.81
C ASN A 19 3.29 -13.90 13.68
N LYS A 20 4.59 -14.04 13.40
CA LYS A 20 5.44 -12.90 13.12
C LYS A 20 5.00 -12.46 11.73
N ILE A 21 4.41 -11.26 11.64
CA ILE A 21 4.01 -10.74 10.33
C ILE A 21 5.32 -10.53 9.56
N ASP A 22 5.55 -11.35 8.54
CA ASP A 22 6.84 -11.40 7.85
C ASP A 22 7.06 -10.25 6.85
N PHE A 23 6.00 -9.51 6.51
CA PHE A 23 6.08 -8.30 5.70
C PHE A 23 5.33 -7.17 6.38
N LEU A 24 6.07 -6.20 6.90
CA LEU A 24 5.56 -5.13 7.77
C LEU A 24 5.57 -3.79 7.05
N LEU A 25 4.62 -2.93 7.41
CA LEU A 25 4.58 -1.52 7.04
C LEU A 25 4.45 -0.68 8.31
N ASN A 26 5.41 0.21 8.50
CA ASN A 26 5.37 1.31 9.46
C ASN A 26 5.41 2.63 8.70
N TYR A 27 5.03 3.73 9.34
CA TYR A 27 5.15 5.05 8.71
C TYR A 27 5.71 6.10 9.66
N LYS A 28 6.35 7.10 9.08
CA LYS A 28 6.66 8.38 9.72
C LYS A 28 6.09 9.48 8.84
N ALA A 29 5.34 10.39 9.43
CA ALA A 29 4.77 11.52 8.71
C ALA A 29 5.20 12.83 9.34
N ASP A 30 5.45 13.81 8.49
CA ASP A 30 5.52 15.23 8.85
C ASP A 30 4.51 16.02 8.01
N LYS A 31 4.56 17.34 8.09
CA LYS A 31 3.61 18.24 7.41
C LYS A 31 3.74 18.23 5.88
N LYS A 32 4.85 17.76 5.34
CA LYS A 32 5.21 17.80 3.92
C LYS A 32 5.41 16.42 3.31
N HIS A 33 5.62 15.39 4.12
CA HIS A 33 5.95 14.06 3.65
C HIS A 33 5.34 12.93 4.49
N ILE A 34 5.12 11.81 3.82
CA ILE A 34 4.89 10.51 4.45
C ILE A 34 5.99 9.58 3.97
N ASN A 35 6.75 8.99 4.91
CA ASN A 35 7.70 7.93 4.65
C ASN A 35 7.09 6.61 5.08
N LEU A 36 6.85 5.72 4.10
CA LEU A 36 6.43 4.35 4.32
C LEU A 36 7.67 3.47 4.46
N HIS A 37 7.81 2.82 5.61
CA HIS A 37 8.92 1.93 5.93
C HIS A 37 8.44 0.49 5.84
N PHE A 38 8.94 -0.23 4.85
CA PHE A 38 8.66 -1.63 4.60
C PHE A 38 9.79 -2.49 5.15
N GLU A 39 9.44 -3.59 5.83
CA GLU A 39 10.40 -4.59 6.28
C GLU A 39 10.01 -5.96 5.75
N ASN A 40 10.94 -6.59 5.02
CA ASN A 40 10.81 -7.96 4.54
C ASN A 40 11.61 -8.89 5.43
N ASN A 41 10.92 -9.57 6.34
CA ASN A 41 11.47 -10.59 7.21
C ASN A 41 11.36 -12.00 6.61
N THR A 42 10.92 -12.15 5.36
CA THR A 42 10.85 -13.46 4.69
C THR A 42 12.21 -13.93 4.16
N LYS A 43 12.26 -15.16 3.65
CA LYS A 43 13.44 -15.71 2.94
C LYS A 43 13.46 -15.36 1.45
N ASN A 44 12.38 -14.79 0.91
CA ASN A 44 12.26 -14.46 -0.50
C ASN A 44 12.37 -12.95 -0.70
N ASP A 45 12.82 -12.55 -1.87
CA ASP A 45 12.60 -11.17 -2.31
C ASP A 45 11.09 -10.99 -2.53
N LEU A 46 10.56 -9.79 -2.28
CA LEU A 46 9.14 -9.50 -2.46
C LEU A 46 8.96 -8.44 -3.53
N VAL A 47 8.07 -8.73 -4.49
CA VAL A 47 7.56 -7.78 -5.46
C VAL A 47 6.16 -7.38 -5.05
N PHE A 48 5.86 -6.10 -5.04
CA PHE A 48 4.54 -5.60 -4.71
C PHE A 48 4.28 -4.29 -5.46
N LEU A 49 3.00 -3.96 -5.59
CA LEU A 49 2.59 -2.69 -6.16
C LEU A 49 2.41 -1.68 -5.02
N ILE A 50 2.79 -0.43 -5.28
CA ILE A 50 2.44 0.70 -4.45
C ILE A 50 1.68 1.72 -5.30
N PRO A 51 0.66 2.39 -4.76
CA PRO A 51 -0.04 3.42 -5.50
C PRO A 51 0.82 4.67 -5.60
N ASN A 52 0.69 5.37 -6.72
CA ASN A 52 1.37 6.64 -6.95
C ASN A 52 0.76 7.77 -6.12
N THR A 53 -0.51 7.62 -5.75
CA THR A 53 -1.21 8.53 -4.84
C THR A 53 -1.84 7.75 -3.68
N LEU A 54 -1.53 8.17 -2.45
CA LEU A 54 -2.20 7.71 -1.23
C LEU A 54 -3.29 8.73 -0.87
N ALA A 55 -4.56 8.32 -0.86
CA ALA A 55 -5.65 9.15 -0.36
C ALA A 55 -5.99 8.78 1.09
N PHE A 56 -6.35 9.78 1.90
CA PHE A 56 -6.72 9.58 3.30
C PHE A 56 -8.05 10.24 3.61
N GLY A 57 -8.96 9.47 4.22
CA GLY A 57 -10.25 9.93 4.73
C GLY A 57 -10.12 10.47 6.15
N ASP A 58 -10.74 11.62 6.45
CA ASP A 58 -10.88 12.08 7.84
C ASP A 58 -11.74 11.09 8.63
N LYS A 59 -11.30 10.66 9.82
CA LYS A 59 -12.03 9.76 10.70
C LYS A 59 -13.44 10.26 11.04
N ASN A 60 -13.65 11.58 11.08
CA ASN A 60 -14.97 12.17 11.35
C ASN A 60 -15.95 12.00 10.18
N TYR A 61 -15.48 11.61 9.00
CA TYR A 61 -16.29 11.40 7.79
C TYR A 61 -16.14 9.96 7.25
N PRO A 62 -16.58 8.94 8.02
CA PRO A 62 -16.32 7.53 7.71
C PRO A 62 -17.07 7.00 6.47
N PHE A 63 -18.16 7.66 6.07
CA PHE A 63 -19.07 7.18 5.02
C PHE A 63 -18.74 7.70 3.62
N SER A 64 -17.75 8.57 3.49
CA SER A 64 -17.36 9.09 2.20
C SER A 64 -15.84 9.11 2.18
N PRO A 65 -15.19 8.26 1.38
CA PRO A 65 -13.76 8.37 1.21
C PRO A 65 -13.50 9.76 0.64
N SER A 66 -12.81 10.64 1.38
CA SER A 66 -12.28 11.87 0.79
C SER A 66 -11.15 11.46 -0.15
N THR A 67 -11.56 11.03 -1.33
CA THR A 67 -10.68 10.59 -2.40
C THR A 67 -10.63 11.65 -3.46
N PHE A 68 -9.41 11.85 -3.91
CA PHE A 68 -9.05 12.36 -5.23
C PHE A 68 -10.14 12.06 -6.26
N GLY A 69 -10.65 13.08 -6.96
CA GLY A 69 -11.75 12.94 -7.94
C GLY A 69 -12.91 13.92 -7.73
N THR A 70 -14.11 13.53 -8.18
CA THR A 70 -15.27 14.46 -8.30
C THR A 70 -15.90 14.90 -6.98
N ARG A 71 -15.45 14.37 -5.84
CA ARG A 71 -16.02 14.65 -4.51
C ARG A 71 -15.06 15.34 -3.56
N GLU A 72 -13.90 15.82 -4.03
CA GLU A 72 -12.96 16.57 -3.18
C GLU A 72 -13.63 17.77 -2.51
N SER A 73 -14.52 18.46 -3.22
CA SER A 73 -15.31 19.60 -2.72
C SER A 73 -16.30 19.24 -1.60
N ASP A 74 -16.66 17.97 -1.44
CA ASP A 74 -17.70 17.54 -0.50
C ASP A 74 -17.19 17.47 0.96
N PHE A 75 -15.88 17.67 1.18
CA PHE A 75 -15.25 17.54 2.49
C PHE A 75 -14.58 18.84 2.94
N PRO A 76 -14.48 19.11 4.25
CA PRO A 76 -13.80 20.31 4.73
C PRO A 76 -12.28 20.28 4.45
N ILE A 77 -11.69 19.08 4.41
CA ILE A 77 -10.27 18.87 4.16
C ILE A 77 -10.05 17.65 3.27
N THR A 78 -9.09 17.76 2.35
CA THR A 78 -8.60 16.66 1.52
C THR A 78 -7.13 16.42 1.84
N VAL A 79 -6.79 15.18 2.20
CA VAL A 79 -5.40 14.77 2.51
C VAL A 79 -4.99 13.67 1.54
N TYR A 80 -3.95 13.92 0.76
CA TYR A 80 -3.37 12.94 -0.15
C TYR A 80 -1.86 13.07 -0.23
N ALA A 81 -1.17 12.02 -0.67
CA ALA A 81 0.26 12.03 -0.83
C ALA A 81 0.68 11.41 -2.16
N GLU A 82 1.61 12.04 -2.87
CA GLU A 82 2.09 11.59 -4.19
C GLU A 82 3.52 11.06 -4.09
N ILE A 83 3.79 9.94 -4.73
CA ILE A 83 5.13 9.33 -4.75
C ILE A 83 6.06 10.11 -5.67
N ASN A 84 7.36 10.12 -5.35
CA ASN A 84 8.36 10.49 -6.34
C ASN A 84 8.53 9.36 -7.38
N LYS A 85 8.59 9.74 -8.66
CA LYS A 85 8.61 8.80 -9.81
C LYS A 85 9.87 7.94 -9.93
N ASP A 86 10.91 8.22 -9.17
CA ASP A 86 12.22 7.57 -9.26
C ASP A 86 12.39 6.35 -8.32
N GLN A 87 11.33 5.96 -7.60
CA GLN A 87 11.38 4.92 -6.57
C GLN A 87 10.87 3.55 -7.04
N GLU A 88 10.55 3.41 -8.34
CA GLU A 88 10.09 2.17 -8.95
C GLU A 88 11.24 1.21 -9.31
N ASN A 89 10.92 -0.08 -9.35
CA ASN A 89 11.78 -1.08 -9.98
C ASN A 89 11.49 -1.15 -11.48
N LYS A 90 12.33 -0.50 -12.29
CA LYS A 90 12.17 -0.42 -13.76
C LYS A 90 11.99 -1.77 -14.46
N TYR A 91 12.63 -2.84 -13.97
CA TYR A 91 12.53 -4.16 -14.60
C TYR A 91 11.13 -4.75 -14.43
N TYR A 92 10.59 -4.73 -13.20
CA TYR A 92 9.25 -5.24 -12.96
C TYR A 92 8.16 -4.26 -13.40
N GLN A 93 8.42 -2.95 -13.42
CA GLN A 93 7.52 -1.94 -13.97
C GLN A 93 7.19 -2.25 -15.43
N LYS A 94 8.21 -2.51 -16.26
CA LYS A 94 8.00 -2.93 -17.66
C LYS A 94 7.10 -4.16 -17.81
N LYS A 95 7.14 -5.10 -16.86
CA LYS A 95 6.23 -6.25 -16.86
C LYS A 95 4.79 -5.84 -16.55
N LEU A 96 4.60 -4.94 -15.58
CA LEU A 96 3.28 -4.38 -15.27
C LEU A 96 2.71 -3.63 -16.47
N ASP A 97 3.50 -2.76 -17.09
CA ASP A 97 3.10 -1.97 -18.25
C ASP A 97 2.71 -2.88 -19.43
N SER A 98 3.45 -3.95 -19.66
CA SER A 98 3.10 -4.94 -20.69
C SER A 98 1.78 -5.65 -20.40
N VAL A 99 1.51 -6.02 -19.15
CA VAL A 99 0.23 -6.64 -18.76
C VAL A 99 -0.92 -5.64 -18.91
N PHE A 100 -0.71 -4.38 -18.55
CA PHE A 100 -1.68 -3.31 -18.71
C PHE A 100 -1.99 -3.06 -20.18
N ASN A 101 -0.98 -2.93 -21.04
CA ASN A 101 -1.17 -2.71 -22.47
C ASN A 101 -1.92 -3.86 -23.13
N GLN A 102 -1.60 -5.11 -22.77
CA GLN A 102 -2.34 -6.27 -23.23
C GLN A 102 -3.82 -6.19 -22.81
N TYR A 103 -4.09 -5.86 -21.54
CA TYR A 103 -5.45 -5.68 -21.04
C TYR A 103 -6.21 -4.59 -21.82
N VAL A 104 -5.58 -3.45 -22.07
CA VAL A 104 -6.16 -2.34 -22.83
C VAL A 104 -6.52 -2.75 -24.26
N ILE A 105 -5.59 -3.43 -24.96
CA ILE A 105 -5.82 -3.92 -26.33
C ILE A 105 -6.96 -4.93 -26.38
N GLU A 106 -6.97 -5.91 -25.47
CA GLU A 106 -7.99 -6.97 -25.44
C GLU A 106 -9.40 -6.46 -25.13
N ASN A 107 -9.50 -5.33 -24.43
CA ASN A 107 -10.77 -4.73 -24.02
C ASN A 107 -11.14 -3.49 -24.85
N GLU A 108 -10.41 -3.21 -25.95
CA GLU A 108 -10.62 -2.05 -26.83
C GLU A 108 -10.70 -0.72 -26.07
N LEU A 109 -9.94 -0.62 -24.96
CA LEU A 109 -9.91 0.59 -24.14
C LEU A 109 -8.97 1.62 -24.78
N SER A 110 -9.24 2.91 -24.55
CA SER A 110 -8.25 3.93 -24.87
C SER A 110 -7.08 3.84 -23.88
N ILE A 111 -5.85 3.96 -24.38
CA ILE A 111 -4.68 4.20 -23.53
C ILE A 111 -4.82 5.64 -23.03
N ASP A 112 -5.60 5.86 -21.97
CA ASP A 112 -5.49 7.10 -21.23
C ASP A 112 -4.17 7.04 -20.45
N SER A 113 -3.26 7.95 -20.80
CA SER A 113 -1.97 8.16 -20.11
C SER A 113 -2.11 8.33 -18.58
N LYS A 114 -3.33 8.61 -18.10
CA LYS A 114 -3.69 8.67 -16.68
C LYS A 114 -3.64 7.31 -15.98
N HIS A 115 -3.97 6.21 -16.67
CA HIS A 115 -3.96 4.86 -16.10
C HIS A 115 -2.56 4.20 -16.09
N GLU A 116 -1.67 4.59 -17.03
CA GLU A 116 -0.27 4.11 -17.07
C GLU A 116 0.53 4.42 -15.78
N LYS A 117 -0.01 5.23 -14.86
CA LYS A 117 0.72 5.74 -13.68
C LYS A 117 -0.08 5.65 -12.40
N GLU A 118 -0.96 4.66 -12.26
CA GLU A 118 -1.65 4.46 -10.98
C GLU A 118 -0.77 3.79 -9.93
N ASN A 119 0.10 2.86 -10.37
CA ASN A 119 0.89 2.04 -9.48
C ASN A 119 2.34 1.92 -9.96
N ASN A 120 3.26 2.01 -9.02
CA ASN A 120 4.66 1.67 -9.21
C ASN A 120 4.92 0.27 -8.67
N VAL A 121 5.77 -0.48 -9.37
CA VAL A 121 6.26 -1.78 -8.90
C VAL A 121 7.48 -1.59 -8.02
N VAL A 122 7.49 -2.23 -6.86
CA VAL A 122 8.60 -2.19 -5.91
C VAL A 122 9.15 -3.58 -5.67
N LEU A 123 10.46 -3.65 -5.47
CA LEU A 123 11.18 -4.83 -5.04
C LEU A 123 11.84 -4.55 -3.68
N ILE A 124 11.63 -5.42 -2.72
CA ILE A 124 12.37 -5.45 -1.45
C ILE A 124 13.09 -6.79 -1.33
N LYS A 125 14.39 -6.76 -1.05
CA LYS A 125 15.19 -7.99 -0.92
C LYS A 125 14.80 -8.75 0.35
N SER A 126 15.08 -10.06 0.37
CA SER A 126 14.96 -10.87 1.57
C SER A 126 15.74 -10.27 2.73
N LYS A 127 15.16 -10.31 3.93
CA LYS A 127 15.79 -9.80 5.17
C LYS A 127 16.27 -8.34 5.07
N SER A 128 15.57 -7.50 4.31
CA SER A 128 15.91 -6.09 4.13
C SER A 128 14.74 -5.16 4.42
N SER A 129 15.05 -3.86 4.53
CA SER A 129 14.07 -2.78 4.64
C SER A 129 14.12 -1.86 3.43
N LEU A 130 13.00 -1.21 3.12
CA LEU A 130 12.91 -0.18 2.09
C LEU A 130 12.06 0.97 2.60
N SER A 131 12.45 2.21 2.27
CA SER A 131 11.66 3.39 2.60
C SER A 131 11.18 4.05 1.31
N ILE A 132 9.87 4.27 1.22
CA ILE A 132 9.23 4.96 0.10
C ILE A 132 8.74 6.31 0.61
N LYS A 133 9.12 7.39 -0.08
CA LYS A 133 8.80 8.76 0.32
C LYS A 133 7.73 9.34 -0.60
N TYR A 134 6.65 9.78 0.02
CA TYR A 134 5.56 10.52 -0.60
C TYR A 134 5.60 11.98 -0.16
N LYS A 135 5.29 12.89 -1.08
CA LYS A 135 4.99 14.29 -0.78
C LYS A 135 3.53 14.41 -0.34
N LEU A 136 3.31 14.97 0.84
CA LEU A 136 2.00 15.17 1.43
C LEU A 136 1.38 16.49 0.95
N PHE A 137 0.09 16.44 0.64
CA PHE A 137 -0.74 17.57 0.27
C PHE A 137 -1.97 17.60 1.17
N VAL A 138 -2.26 18.78 1.68
CA VAL A 138 -3.37 19.04 2.59
C VAL A 138 -4.11 20.26 2.06
N LYS A 139 -5.32 20.05 1.55
CA LYS A 139 -6.15 21.09 0.95
C LYS A 139 -7.39 21.32 1.80
N LYS A 140 -7.74 22.59 2.03
CA LYS A 140 -9.03 22.97 2.61
C LYS A 140 -10.00 23.23 1.46
N ASN A 141 -11.17 22.60 1.47
CA ASN A 141 -12.16 22.79 0.40
C ASN A 141 -13.24 23.79 0.85
N PHE A 142 -14.09 23.44 1.83
CA PHE A 142 -15.17 24.35 2.28
C PHE A 142 -15.53 24.24 3.78
N GLY A 143 -15.96 25.36 4.36
CA GLY A 143 -16.64 25.44 5.67
C GLY A 143 -15.75 25.77 6.88
N ASN A 144 -16.39 26.31 7.93
CA ASN A 144 -15.82 26.49 9.27
C ASN A 144 -15.80 25.18 10.09
N ASN A 145 -15.98 24.03 9.44
CA ASN A 145 -16.11 22.76 10.10
C ASN A 145 -14.74 22.25 10.58
N SER A 146 -14.70 21.78 11.83
CA SER A 146 -13.51 21.20 12.43
C SER A 146 -13.17 19.86 11.76
N TYR A 147 -12.01 19.77 11.11
CA TYR A 147 -11.42 18.51 10.69
C TYR A 147 -10.64 17.85 11.83
N SER A 148 -10.49 16.52 11.81
CA SER A 148 -9.72 15.81 12.84
C SER A 148 -8.21 15.81 12.54
N SER A 149 -7.41 15.41 13.53
CA SER A 149 -5.98 15.13 13.34
C SER A 149 -5.70 13.68 12.90
N ARG A 150 -6.75 12.87 12.65
CA ARG A 150 -6.65 11.42 12.38
C ARG A 150 -7.30 11.08 11.05
N PHE A 151 -6.48 10.63 10.11
CA PHE A 151 -6.90 10.28 8.77
C PHE A 151 -6.67 8.80 8.51
N LYS A 152 -7.64 8.07 7.99
CA LYS A 152 -7.48 6.66 7.64
C LYS A 152 -7.15 6.55 6.16
N GLN A 153 -6.13 5.78 5.80
CA GLN A 153 -5.81 5.52 4.40
C GLN A 153 -7.04 4.94 3.71
N ASN A 154 -7.54 5.64 2.70
CA ASN A 154 -8.59 5.15 1.85
C ASN A 154 -7.97 4.50 0.62
N TYR A 155 -7.52 3.27 0.82
CA TYR A 155 -6.96 2.46 -0.23
C TYR A 155 -7.67 1.11 -0.23
N PRO A 156 -8.27 0.68 -1.37
CA PRO A 156 -8.79 -0.67 -1.46
C PRO A 156 -7.64 -1.63 -1.17
N VAL A 157 -7.78 -2.41 -0.11
CA VAL A 157 -6.74 -3.35 0.31
C VAL A 157 -6.40 -4.20 -0.91
N TYR A 158 -5.14 -4.20 -1.35
CA TYR A 158 -4.70 -4.93 -2.56
C TYR A 158 -5.16 -6.38 -2.55
N ASP A 159 -5.26 -7.00 -1.37
CA ASP A 159 -5.85 -8.34 -1.20
C ASP A 159 -7.24 -8.46 -1.83
N LYS A 160 -8.12 -7.46 -1.69
CA LYS A 160 -9.44 -7.42 -2.36
C LYS A 160 -9.33 -7.17 -3.87
N VAL A 161 -8.38 -6.33 -4.29
CA VAL A 161 -8.11 -6.04 -5.72
C VAL A 161 -7.59 -7.29 -6.43
N ILE A 162 -6.69 -8.04 -5.80
CA ILE A 162 -6.09 -9.29 -6.30
C ILE A 162 -7.11 -10.43 -6.28
N LYS A 163 -8.04 -10.46 -5.32
CA LYS A 163 -9.11 -11.46 -5.24
C LYS A 163 -10.24 -11.26 -6.26
N GLY A 164 -10.26 -10.15 -6.98
CA GLY A 164 -11.29 -9.81 -7.95
C GLY A 164 -12.54 -9.21 -7.31
N GLY A 165 -13.11 -8.20 -7.97
CA GLY A 165 -14.30 -7.48 -7.48
C GLY A 165 -14.34 -5.98 -7.80
N TYR A 166 -13.29 -5.42 -8.40
CA TYR A 166 -13.24 -4.02 -8.83
C TYR A 166 -13.01 -3.92 -10.34
N ALA A 167 -13.81 -3.12 -11.03
CA ALA A 167 -13.57 -2.77 -12.44
C ALA A 167 -12.17 -2.14 -12.59
N GLY A 168 -11.44 -2.49 -13.66
CA GLY A 168 -10.07 -2.01 -13.89
C GLY A 168 -8.98 -2.71 -13.08
N SER A 169 -9.30 -3.70 -12.24
CA SER A 169 -8.30 -4.45 -11.44
C SER A 169 -7.69 -5.65 -12.14
N GLU A 170 -8.15 -6.00 -13.34
CA GLU A 170 -7.77 -7.25 -13.99
C GLU A 170 -6.27 -7.31 -14.36
N TYR A 171 -5.69 -6.21 -14.82
CA TYR A 171 -4.25 -6.16 -15.12
C TYR A 171 -3.40 -6.41 -13.85
N VAL A 172 -3.84 -5.92 -12.68
CA VAL A 172 -3.20 -6.19 -11.39
C VAL A 172 -3.29 -7.68 -11.05
N GLN A 173 -4.44 -8.31 -11.28
CA GLN A 173 -4.61 -9.75 -11.05
C GLN A 173 -3.70 -10.57 -11.96
N ARG A 174 -3.64 -10.24 -13.25
CA ARG A 174 -2.73 -10.88 -14.21
C ARG A 174 -1.27 -10.70 -13.79
N PHE A 175 -0.87 -9.50 -13.40
CA PHE A 175 0.46 -9.21 -12.89
C PHE A 175 0.79 -10.04 -11.64
N SER A 176 -0.14 -10.16 -10.69
CA SER A 176 0.06 -10.92 -9.45
C SER A 176 0.34 -12.41 -9.66
N LYS A 177 -0.06 -12.95 -10.82
CA LYS A 177 0.08 -14.36 -11.20
C LYS A 177 1.33 -14.62 -12.05
N LEU A 178 2.10 -13.59 -12.41
CA LEU A 178 3.32 -13.77 -13.20
C LEU A 178 4.38 -14.55 -12.41
N ASN A 179 5.32 -15.15 -13.15
CA ASN A 179 6.53 -15.72 -12.58
C ASN A 179 7.58 -14.60 -12.35
N PHE A 180 7.90 -14.35 -11.08
CA PHE A 180 8.89 -13.38 -10.65
C PHE A 180 10.25 -14.01 -10.29
N GLY A 181 10.47 -15.28 -10.67
CA GLY A 181 11.72 -16.00 -10.43
C GLY A 181 11.97 -16.22 -8.94
N LYS A 182 13.04 -15.61 -8.42
CA LYS A 182 13.40 -15.69 -6.99
C LYS A 182 12.55 -14.78 -6.09
N ALA A 183 11.82 -13.83 -6.69
CA ALA A 183 10.94 -12.96 -5.95
C ALA A 183 9.51 -13.52 -5.91
N LYS A 184 8.78 -13.17 -4.86
CA LYS A 184 7.38 -13.53 -4.67
C LYS A 184 6.50 -12.29 -4.72
N PHE A 185 5.43 -12.33 -5.49
CA PHE A 185 4.44 -11.28 -5.46
C PHE A 185 3.66 -11.30 -4.14
N VAL A 186 3.47 -10.13 -3.53
CA VAL A 186 2.66 -9.97 -2.31
C VAL A 186 1.80 -8.71 -2.39
N ALA A 187 0.66 -8.71 -1.69
CA ALA A 187 -0.12 -7.51 -1.48
C ALA A 187 0.63 -6.55 -0.56
N GLN A 188 0.58 -5.25 -0.87
CA GLN A 188 1.07 -4.20 0.03
C GLN A 188 0.29 -4.23 1.35
N PRO A 189 0.96 -4.23 2.51
CA PRO A 189 0.31 -3.96 3.79
C PRO A 189 -0.29 -2.55 3.79
N VAL A 190 -1.42 -2.37 4.49
CA VAL A 190 -2.03 -1.06 4.70
C VAL A 190 -1.53 -0.44 6.00
N ILE A 191 -1.58 0.89 6.09
CA ILE A 191 -1.33 1.58 7.35
C ILE A 191 -2.48 1.22 8.30
N LYS A 192 -2.20 0.36 9.29
CA LYS A 192 -3.21 -0.16 10.22
C LYS A 192 -3.76 0.93 11.14
N ASP A 193 -2.86 1.80 11.61
CA ASP A 193 -3.20 2.92 12.46
C ASP A 193 -3.48 4.14 11.58
N SER A 194 -4.53 4.90 11.84
CA SER A 194 -4.80 6.14 11.11
C SER A 194 -3.53 7.01 11.04
N LEU A 195 -3.26 7.60 9.87
CA LEU A 195 -2.30 8.68 9.69
C LEU A 195 -2.65 9.82 10.65
N PHE A 196 -1.73 10.14 11.54
CA PHE A 196 -1.89 11.25 12.48
C PHE A 196 -1.13 12.48 11.99
N LEU A 197 -1.85 13.59 11.76
CA LEU A 197 -1.27 14.86 11.31
C LEU A 197 -1.58 15.97 12.31
N ARG A 198 -0.54 16.71 12.72
CA ARG A 198 -0.67 17.95 13.48
C ARG A 198 -0.54 19.12 12.52
N LEU A 199 -1.68 19.63 12.06
CA LEU A 199 -1.79 20.71 11.07
C LEU A 199 -1.97 22.07 11.76
N SER A 200 -1.43 23.12 11.15
CA SER A 200 -1.73 24.52 11.43
C SER A 200 -2.22 25.20 10.14
N GLU A 201 -2.78 26.41 10.22
CA GLU A 201 -3.29 27.14 9.06
C GLU A 201 -2.25 27.28 7.92
N LYS A 202 -0.97 27.40 8.25
CA LYS A 202 0.12 27.51 7.26
C LYS A 202 0.44 26.21 6.52
N ASP A 203 -0.03 25.08 7.04
CA ASP A 203 0.22 23.75 6.47
C ASP A 203 -0.89 23.31 5.52
N VAL A 204 -1.93 24.15 5.37
CA VAL A 204 -3.12 23.86 4.57
C VAL A 204 -3.20 24.89 3.46
N THR A 205 -3.37 24.43 2.22
CA THR A 205 -3.60 25.32 1.08
C THR A 205 -5.10 25.43 0.84
N ASP A 206 -5.59 26.66 0.70
CA ASP A 206 -6.93 26.90 0.18
C ASP A 206 -7.00 26.51 -1.32
N LEU A 207 -8.18 26.13 -1.77
CA LEU A 207 -8.49 25.76 -3.15
C LEU A 207 -8.67 26.97 -4.06
#